data_AF-A0A957JEQ1-F1
#
_entry.id   AF-A0A957JEQ1-F1
#
_cell.length_a   1.000
_cell.length_b   1.000
_cell.length_c   1.000
_cell.angle_alpha   90.00
_cell.angle_beta   90.00
_cell.angle_gamma   90.00
#
_symmetry.space_group_name_H-M   'P 1'
#
loop_
_entity.id
_entity.type
_entity.pdbx_description
1 polymer ?
#
loop_
_entity_poly.entity_id
_entity_poly.type
_entity_poly.pdbx_seq_one_letter_code
_entity_poly.pdbx_strand_id
1 'polypeptide(L)'
;MRRRNHILLALLAIALFVLAACSDPEPTPTAVAEVDETEPEATNTPTLEPTEEPTEVPTNTPTAIPTDTPAPTETPTHTPTATPVPLTTITLFDETTGDPLEGLTVELSNADMGLTMTQVTDEDGVAIFEDLPAGTYDMTVLNEDTPILTETELDLEGMVDLAYDVLLELLATVIPDEVILNEGPDPVYDNVATLVAGDEVEIIGQNDDGSWLLVNYETEDGELLTGWLAAEDLEIMGNPESVAVADAPPTPTPGPTAVPATPAPVVVDYITFYYRSNPSEILGTFPVKTFNANELYNKMLLVRNSLNTMNANLGGARNGDAASCQAYVNAYNTILNNGTFYDDVPGDWAGIHDAYIVAFIFALDRTRPAFLSCRDAGTVDNFNADLAVQTIGQTLAFFNPFVDAAAAKLP
;
A
#
# COMPACT_ATOMS: atom_id res chain seq x y z
N MET A 1 47.22 4.83 37.99
CA MET A 1 46.49 5.45 39.12
C MET A 1 45.21 6.08 38.56
N ARG A 2 44.02 5.81 39.12
CA ARG A 2 43.11 6.78 39.80
C ARG A 2 42.98 8.15 39.11
N ARG A 3 41.77 8.69 38.85
CA ARG A 3 40.44 8.52 39.51
C ARG A 3 39.39 8.02 38.47
N ARG A 4 38.34 7.21 38.75
CA ARG A 4 37.43 6.95 39.90
C ARG A 4 36.30 8.00 40.01
N ASN A 5 35.10 7.79 39.45
CA ASN A 5 33.95 6.90 39.79
C ASN A 5 32.91 7.47 40.79
N HIS A 6 31.63 7.26 40.45
CA HIS A 6 30.40 7.20 41.27
C HIS A 6 29.81 8.46 41.95
N ILE A 7 28.66 8.93 41.41
CA ILE A 7 27.40 9.37 42.06
C ILE A 7 26.30 9.09 40.99
N LEU A 8 25.22 8.28 41.11
CA LEU A 8 24.60 7.46 42.17
C LEU A 8 23.51 8.16 43.02
N LEU A 9 22.30 7.57 43.09
CA LEU A 9 21.00 8.07 43.62
C LEU A 9 20.26 8.98 42.60
N ALA A 10 19.01 8.75 42.16
CA ALA A 10 17.95 7.81 42.54
C ALA A 10 17.35 7.96 43.96
N LEU A 11 16.13 8.47 44.05
CA LEU A 11 15.21 8.34 45.19
C LEU A 11 13.80 8.07 44.67
N LEU A 12 13.05 7.22 45.38
CA LEU A 12 11.80 6.63 44.93
C LEU A 12 10.83 6.44 46.12
N ALA A 13 9.55 6.72 45.87
CA ALA A 13 8.38 6.50 46.71
C ALA A 13 8.30 7.20 48.10
N ILE A 14 7.10 7.68 48.44
CA ILE A 14 6.21 7.06 49.43
C ILE A 14 4.79 7.67 49.25
N ALA A 15 3.76 6.85 49.39
CA ALA A 15 2.35 7.26 49.29
C ALA A 15 1.64 7.16 50.65
N LEU A 16 0.58 7.96 50.87
CA LEU A 16 -0.77 7.45 51.17
C LEU A 16 -1.85 8.56 51.30
N PHE A 17 -3.06 8.22 50.82
CA PHE A 17 -4.41 8.69 51.18
C PHE A 17 -4.64 9.78 52.25
N VAL A 18 -5.63 10.66 51.99
CA VAL A 18 -6.97 10.67 52.63
C VAL A 18 -7.97 11.42 51.73
N LEU A 19 -9.26 11.07 51.76
CA LEU A 19 -10.32 11.70 50.95
C LEU A 19 -10.80 13.05 51.50
N ALA A 20 -11.27 13.91 50.59
CA ALA A 20 -12.36 14.85 50.84
C ALA A 20 -13.17 15.05 49.54
N ALA A 21 -14.50 15.03 49.63
CA ALA A 21 -15.40 15.29 48.50
C ALA A 21 -16.09 16.64 48.69
N CYS A 22 -16.46 17.30 47.58
CA CYS A 22 -17.64 18.15 47.52
C CYS A 22 -18.13 18.30 46.08
N SER A 23 -19.44 18.45 45.94
CA SER A 23 -20.18 18.71 44.70
C SER A 23 -20.36 20.22 44.45
N ASP A 24 -20.77 20.58 43.23
CA ASP A 24 -21.77 21.60 42.79
C ASP A 24 -22.07 22.87 43.65
N PRO A 25 -22.47 24.01 43.03
CA PRO A 25 -23.39 24.03 41.87
C PRO A 25 -23.19 25.09 40.76
N GLU A 26 -23.94 24.89 39.67
CA GLU A 26 -24.36 25.88 38.68
C GLU A 26 -25.26 26.99 39.28
N PRO A 27 -25.33 28.20 38.65
CA PRO A 27 -26.42 29.14 38.88
C PRO A 27 -27.07 29.71 37.59
N THR A 28 -28.22 29.15 37.18
CA THR A 28 -29.28 29.93 36.48
C THR A 28 -30.00 30.83 37.50
N PRO A 29 -30.48 32.04 37.13
CA PRO A 29 -31.92 32.22 36.81
C PRO A 29 -32.21 33.27 35.70
N THR A 30 -33.22 33.24 34.82
CA THR A 30 -34.68 32.89 34.85
C THR A 30 -35.58 34.14 34.71
N ALA A 31 -36.32 34.21 33.60
CA ALA A 31 -37.66 34.81 33.44
C ALA A 31 -38.22 34.23 32.11
N VAL A 32 -39.33 33.47 32.02
CA VAL A 32 -40.72 33.67 32.51
C VAL A 32 -41.30 34.95 31.89
N ALA A 33 -42.23 34.88 30.93
CA ALA A 33 -43.63 34.43 31.07
C ALA A 33 -44.29 34.08 29.69
N GLU A 34 -45.46 33.43 29.50
CA GLU A 34 -46.34 32.54 30.32
C GLU A 34 -47.64 32.19 29.52
N VAL A 35 -47.98 30.88 29.31
CA VAL A 35 -49.39 30.31 29.23
C VAL A 35 -50.28 30.64 27.98
N ASP A 36 -51.19 29.81 27.41
CA ASP A 36 -51.65 28.40 27.63
C ASP A 36 -52.32 27.73 26.38
N GLU A 37 -52.78 26.47 26.56
CA GLU A 37 -53.99 25.78 26.00
C GLU A 37 -54.26 25.60 24.47
N THR A 38 -54.35 24.31 24.06
CA THR A 38 -55.43 23.58 23.30
C THR A 38 -56.31 24.29 22.24
N GLU A 39 -56.91 23.64 21.22
CA GLU A 39 -57.61 22.33 21.15
C GLU A 39 -57.61 21.74 19.68
N PRO A 40 -58.55 20.91 19.14
CA PRO A 40 -58.15 19.65 18.47
C PRO A 40 -58.59 19.45 16.99
N GLU A 41 -58.37 18.24 16.44
CA GLU A 41 -58.81 17.79 15.12
C GLU A 41 -60.35 17.64 14.95
N ALA A 42 -60.84 17.74 13.71
CA ALA A 42 -62.15 17.23 13.28
C ALA A 42 -62.16 16.83 11.78
N THR A 43 -63.09 15.94 11.40
CA THR A 43 -63.06 15.14 10.14
C THR A 43 -64.25 15.45 9.18
N ASN A 44 -64.23 14.87 7.96
CA ASN A 44 -65.34 14.64 6.97
C ASN A 44 -65.44 15.62 5.77
N THR A 45 -65.08 15.24 4.52
CA THR A 45 -65.80 14.46 3.45
C THR A 45 -66.67 15.32 2.47
N PRO A 46 -66.95 14.89 1.21
CA PRO A 46 -67.10 15.80 0.06
C PRO A 46 -68.52 15.99 -0.53
N THR A 47 -68.68 16.85 -1.55
CA THR A 47 -69.89 17.00 -2.41
C THR A 47 -69.50 17.56 -3.81
N LEU A 48 -70.38 17.40 -4.82
CA LEU A 48 -70.13 17.63 -6.26
C LEU A 48 -71.04 18.72 -6.89
N GLU A 49 -70.56 19.35 -7.98
CA GLU A 49 -71.31 19.89 -9.15
C GLU A 49 -72.39 21.01 -8.95
N PRO A 50 -72.90 21.69 -10.02
CA PRO A 50 -72.47 21.73 -11.44
C PRO A 50 -72.29 23.16 -12.06
N THR A 51 -71.88 23.16 -13.33
CA THR A 51 -72.04 24.11 -14.46
C THR A 51 -73.14 25.19 -14.41
N GLU A 52 -72.86 26.36 -15.01
CA GLU A 52 -73.75 27.07 -15.98
C GLU A 52 -72.94 28.02 -16.91
N GLU A 53 -73.26 27.99 -18.21
CA GLU A 53 -72.96 28.98 -19.27
C GLU A 53 -74.35 29.41 -19.84
N PRO A 54 -74.55 30.43 -20.72
CA PRO A 54 -73.64 31.46 -21.26
C PRO A 54 -74.28 32.88 -21.19
N THR A 55 -73.82 33.84 -22.01
CA THR A 55 -74.68 34.76 -22.83
C THR A 55 -73.81 35.76 -23.63
N GLU A 56 -73.97 35.80 -24.95
CA GLU A 56 -73.51 36.93 -25.79
C GLU A 56 -74.62 37.98 -26.01
N VAL A 57 -74.26 39.26 -26.08
CA VAL A 57 -75.08 40.35 -26.66
C VAL A 57 -74.16 41.29 -27.45
N PRO A 58 -74.50 41.75 -28.69
CA PRO A 58 -73.45 42.10 -29.66
C PRO A 58 -73.34 43.58 -30.05
N THR A 59 -72.26 43.89 -30.78
CA THR A 59 -72.13 44.94 -31.81
C THR A 59 -72.16 46.42 -31.36
N ASN A 60 -71.06 47.14 -31.65
CA ASN A 60 -71.07 48.19 -32.69
C ASN A 60 -69.64 48.56 -33.16
N THR A 61 -69.50 48.87 -34.46
CA THR A 61 -68.20 48.98 -35.15
C THR A 61 -67.86 50.43 -35.51
N PRO A 62 -66.65 50.91 -35.17
CA PRO A 62 -65.96 51.94 -35.92
C PRO A 62 -64.90 51.31 -36.84
N THR A 63 -64.96 51.60 -38.15
CA THR A 63 -63.97 51.11 -39.12
C THR A 63 -62.62 51.81 -38.93
N ALA A 64 -61.63 51.09 -38.40
CA ALA A 64 -60.23 51.54 -38.40
C ALA A 64 -59.61 51.36 -39.79
N ILE A 65 -58.76 52.32 -40.19
CA ILE A 65 -57.97 52.25 -41.43
C ILE A 65 -56.82 51.26 -41.19
N PRO A 66 -56.56 50.29 -42.09
CA PRO A 66 -55.39 49.42 -41.95
C PRO A 66 -54.12 50.26 -42.04
N THR A 67 -53.42 50.34 -40.91
CA THR A 67 -52.04 50.80 -40.84
C THR A 67 -51.21 49.55 -40.63
N ASP A 68 -50.32 49.23 -41.56
CA ASP A 68 -49.38 48.11 -41.42
C ASP A 68 -48.30 48.46 -40.38
N THR A 69 -48.70 48.48 -39.11
CA THR A 69 -47.78 48.38 -37.99
C THR A 69 -47.22 46.97 -38.01
N PRO A 70 -45.89 46.77 -38.18
CA PRO A 70 -45.31 45.44 -38.10
C PRO A 70 -45.63 44.87 -36.72
N ALA A 71 -46.06 43.60 -36.67
CA ALA A 71 -46.20 42.88 -35.41
C ALA A 71 -44.86 42.94 -34.65
N PRO A 72 -44.86 43.05 -33.31
CA PRO A 72 -43.62 42.99 -32.55
C PRO A 72 -42.93 41.67 -32.88
N THR A 73 -41.70 41.74 -33.38
CA THR A 73 -40.86 40.56 -33.50
C THR A 73 -40.68 40.01 -32.09
N GLU A 74 -41.15 38.78 -31.86
CA GLU A 74 -40.87 38.06 -30.62
C GLU A 74 -39.36 38.01 -30.41
N THR A 75 -38.85 38.85 -29.49
CA THR A 75 -37.45 38.80 -29.10
C THR A 75 -37.25 37.44 -28.44
N PRO A 76 -36.35 36.58 -28.94
CA PRO A 76 -36.16 35.25 -28.37
C PRO A 76 -35.79 35.41 -26.90
N THR A 77 -36.72 35.04 -26.02
CA THR A 77 -36.46 35.02 -24.60
C THR A 77 -35.53 33.85 -24.36
N HIS A 78 -34.23 34.16 -24.30
CA HIS A 78 -33.20 33.20 -23.92
C HIS A 78 -33.59 32.66 -22.55
N THR A 79 -34.09 31.42 -22.53
CA THR A 79 -34.13 30.64 -21.30
C THR A 79 -32.70 30.60 -20.78
N PRO A 80 -32.44 30.90 -19.51
CA PRO A 80 -31.10 30.78 -18.98
C PRO A 80 -30.69 29.31 -19.09
N THR A 81 -29.79 29.00 -20.03
CA THR A 81 -29.04 27.75 -20.01
C THR A 81 -28.40 27.67 -18.63
N ALA A 82 -28.62 26.57 -17.91
CA ALA A 82 -27.87 26.32 -16.69
C ALA A 82 -26.38 26.38 -17.03
N THR A 83 -25.63 27.23 -16.33
CA THR A 83 -24.17 27.13 -16.31
C THR A 83 -23.84 25.73 -15.80
N PRO A 84 -22.97 24.96 -16.46
CA PRO A 84 -22.52 23.70 -15.87
C PRO A 84 -21.84 23.99 -14.53
N VAL A 85 -22.22 23.22 -13.51
CA VAL A 85 -21.49 23.15 -12.24
C VAL A 85 -20.16 22.47 -12.56
N PRO A 86 -19.00 23.04 -12.17
CA PRO A 86 -17.72 22.39 -12.35
C PRO A 86 -17.65 21.16 -11.46
N LEU A 87 -17.26 20.03 -12.04
CA LEU A 87 -17.09 18.76 -11.35
C LEU A 87 -15.60 18.46 -11.14
N THR A 88 -15.28 17.79 -10.04
CA THR A 88 -13.98 17.14 -9.81
C THR A 88 -14.23 15.70 -9.38
N THR A 89 -13.73 14.74 -10.16
CA THR A 89 -13.86 13.31 -9.86
C THR A 89 -12.51 12.76 -9.41
N ILE A 90 -12.49 12.09 -8.25
CA ILE A 90 -11.34 11.36 -7.76
C ILE A 90 -11.69 9.88 -7.84
N THR A 91 -10.99 9.15 -8.70
CA THR A 91 -11.14 7.70 -8.88
C THR A 91 -10.11 6.99 -8.00
N LEU A 92 -10.54 6.05 -7.17
CA LEU A 92 -9.65 5.20 -6.38
C LEU A 92 -9.58 3.81 -7.00
N PHE A 93 -8.36 3.34 -7.25
CA PHE A 93 -8.07 1.99 -7.75
C PHE A 93 -7.06 1.29 -6.84
N ASP A 94 -7.10 -0.04 -6.79
CA ASP A 94 -6.00 -0.84 -6.24
C ASP A 94 -4.78 -0.84 -7.17
N GLU A 95 -3.57 -0.68 -6.63
CA GLU A 95 -2.31 -0.71 -7.38
C GLU A 95 -1.92 -2.12 -7.87
N THR A 96 -2.43 -3.18 -7.23
CA THR A 96 -2.11 -4.59 -7.54
C THR A 96 -2.92 -5.11 -8.74
N THR A 97 -4.22 -4.81 -8.80
CA THR A 97 -5.19 -5.32 -9.78
C THR A 97 -5.60 -4.27 -10.81
N GLY A 98 -5.70 -3.01 -10.41
CA GLY A 98 -6.32 -1.93 -11.18
C GLY A 98 -7.85 -1.91 -11.13
N ASP A 99 -8.49 -2.67 -10.24
CA ASP A 99 -9.93 -2.60 -10.00
C ASP A 99 -10.32 -1.37 -9.15
N PRO A 100 -11.55 -0.84 -9.28
CA PRO A 100 -12.04 0.29 -8.51
C PRO A 100 -12.28 -0.07 -7.03
N LEU A 101 -12.17 0.94 -6.16
CA LEU A 101 -12.34 0.81 -4.71
C LEU A 101 -13.60 1.56 -4.23
N GLU A 102 -14.71 0.83 -4.04
CA GLU A 102 -15.98 1.34 -3.48
C GLU A 102 -15.89 1.56 -1.95
N GLY A 103 -16.70 2.49 -1.42
CA GLY A 103 -16.95 2.63 0.02
C GLY A 103 -15.93 3.47 0.81
N LEU A 104 -14.83 3.89 0.17
CA LEU A 104 -13.79 4.70 0.81
C LEU A 104 -14.19 6.17 0.90
N THR A 105 -13.90 6.82 2.03
CA THR A 105 -14.16 8.25 2.22
C THR A 105 -12.97 9.08 1.78
N VAL A 106 -13.13 9.87 0.72
CA VAL A 106 -12.18 10.90 0.32
C VAL A 106 -12.51 12.19 1.06
N GLU A 107 -11.58 12.71 1.86
CA GLU A 107 -11.61 14.06 2.41
C GLU A 107 -10.68 14.97 1.62
N LEU A 108 -11.18 16.14 1.23
CA LEU A 108 -10.40 17.25 0.67
C LEU A 108 -10.48 18.44 1.64
N SER A 109 -9.34 18.89 2.13
CA SER A 109 -9.26 20.07 3.01
C SER A 109 -8.40 21.18 2.40
N ASN A 110 -8.72 22.44 2.69
CA ASN A 110 -7.90 23.60 2.36
C ASN A 110 -7.86 24.54 3.57
N ALA A 111 -6.68 24.61 4.20
CA ALA A 111 -6.47 25.37 5.43
C ALA A 111 -6.55 26.90 5.25
N ASP A 112 -6.13 27.44 4.10
CA ASP A 112 -6.19 28.89 3.80
C ASP A 112 -7.63 29.37 3.55
N MET A 113 -8.50 28.50 3.03
CA MET A 113 -9.93 28.75 2.81
C MET A 113 -10.81 28.38 4.00
N GLY A 114 -10.33 27.50 4.90
CA GLY A 114 -11.12 26.93 5.99
C GLY A 114 -12.24 26.02 5.48
N LEU A 115 -11.98 25.29 4.40
CA LEU A 115 -12.92 24.41 3.72
C LEU A 115 -12.50 22.95 3.93
N THR A 116 -13.46 22.09 4.25
CA THR A 116 -13.34 20.63 4.23
C THR A 116 -14.57 20.07 3.53
N MET A 117 -14.36 19.14 2.61
CA MET A 117 -15.41 18.43 1.86
C MET A 117 -15.12 16.93 1.91
N THR A 118 -16.15 16.11 2.09
CA THR A 118 -16.04 14.65 2.07
C THR A 118 -16.98 14.03 1.05
N GLN A 119 -16.56 12.92 0.44
CA GLN A 119 -17.39 12.07 -0.41
C GLN A 119 -16.97 10.61 -0.27
N VAL A 120 -17.90 9.68 -0.51
CA VAL A 120 -17.64 8.24 -0.51
C VAL A 120 -17.57 7.73 -1.96
N THR A 121 -16.65 6.83 -2.28
CA THR A 121 -16.58 6.20 -3.61
C THR A 121 -17.74 5.23 -3.87
N ASP A 122 -18.18 5.16 -5.13
CA ASP A 122 -19.22 4.24 -5.61
C ASP A 122 -18.64 2.94 -6.23
N GLU A 123 -19.50 2.09 -6.80
CA GLU A 123 -19.15 0.81 -7.48
C GLU A 123 -18.12 0.99 -8.63
N ASP A 124 -18.05 2.20 -9.25
CA ASP A 124 -17.04 2.56 -10.26
C ASP A 124 -15.76 3.19 -9.62
N GLY A 125 -15.68 3.26 -8.29
CA GLY A 125 -14.55 3.80 -7.52
C GLY A 125 -14.51 5.33 -7.44
N VAL A 126 -15.60 6.03 -7.75
CA VAL A 126 -15.58 7.49 -8.00
C VAL A 126 -16.12 8.31 -6.84
N ALA A 127 -15.31 9.22 -6.31
CA ALA A 127 -15.73 10.31 -5.42
C ALA A 127 -15.96 11.60 -6.24
N ILE A 128 -17.22 12.08 -6.30
CA ILE A 128 -17.62 13.24 -7.13
C ILE A 128 -17.84 14.48 -6.26
N PHE A 129 -16.99 15.49 -6.44
CA PHE A 129 -17.10 16.78 -5.77
C PHE A 129 -17.67 17.87 -6.72
N GLU A 130 -18.73 18.56 -6.28
CA GLU A 130 -19.36 19.68 -6.98
C GLU A 130 -18.86 21.04 -6.45
N ASP A 131 -18.78 22.05 -7.33
CA ASP A 131 -18.56 23.47 -7.00
C ASP A 131 -17.26 23.78 -6.19
N LEU A 132 -16.25 22.90 -6.23
CA LEU A 132 -14.95 23.12 -5.57
C LEU A 132 -14.27 24.42 -6.08
N PRO A 133 -13.92 25.36 -5.18
CA PRO A 133 -13.11 26.51 -5.54
C PRO A 133 -11.69 26.12 -5.98
N ALA A 134 -11.16 26.80 -7.00
CA ALA A 134 -9.78 26.59 -7.45
C ALA A 134 -8.75 26.98 -6.37
N GLY A 135 -7.81 26.08 -6.12
CA GLY A 135 -6.72 26.19 -5.15
C GLY A 135 -6.09 24.81 -4.89
N THR A 136 -5.11 24.75 -3.99
CA THR A 136 -4.50 23.49 -3.52
C THR A 136 -5.32 22.87 -2.40
N TYR A 137 -5.48 21.55 -2.37
CA TYR A 137 -6.16 20.82 -1.30
C TYR A 137 -5.26 19.72 -0.76
N ASP A 138 -5.29 19.51 0.55
CA ASP A 138 -4.72 18.32 1.19
C ASP A 138 -5.77 17.21 1.11
N MET A 139 -5.46 16.14 0.37
CA MET A 139 -6.31 14.95 0.23
C MET A 139 -5.93 13.87 1.25
N THR A 140 -6.94 13.34 1.92
CA THR A 140 -6.88 12.17 2.80
C THR A 140 -7.92 11.15 2.33
N VAL A 141 -7.59 9.86 2.36
CA VAL A 141 -8.56 8.77 2.13
C VAL A 141 -8.67 7.95 3.40
N LEU A 142 -9.90 7.63 3.80
CA LEU A 142 -10.21 6.85 4.98
C LEU A 142 -11.05 5.61 4.64
N ASN A 143 -10.78 4.51 5.35
CA ASN A 143 -11.71 3.41 5.54
C ASN A 143 -12.45 3.63 6.87
N GLU A 144 -13.78 3.83 6.82
CA GLU A 144 -14.56 4.38 7.94
C GLU A 144 -13.89 5.62 8.59
N ASP A 145 -13.36 5.49 9.81
CA ASP A 145 -12.63 6.54 10.55
C ASP A 145 -11.08 6.38 10.47
N THR A 146 -10.56 5.34 9.81
CA THR A 146 -9.13 5.01 9.73
C THR A 146 -8.48 5.58 8.47
N PRO A 147 -7.45 6.44 8.55
CA PRO A 147 -6.81 7.04 7.37
C PRO A 147 -5.81 6.08 6.71
N ILE A 148 -6.07 5.74 5.44
CA ILE A 148 -5.27 4.82 4.62
C ILE A 148 -4.39 5.54 3.59
N LEU A 149 -4.72 6.80 3.25
CA LEU A 149 -3.83 7.74 2.56
C LEU A 149 -3.90 9.10 3.26
N THR A 150 -2.76 9.73 3.55
CA THR A 150 -2.70 11.02 4.26
C THR A 150 -1.92 12.07 3.48
N GLU A 151 -2.40 13.32 3.51
CA GLU A 151 -1.66 14.53 3.11
C GLU A 151 -1.08 14.49 1.67
N THR A 152 -1.91 14.14 0.69
CA THR A 152 -1.54 14.26 -0.75
C THR A 152 -1.99 15.62 -1.30
N GLU A 153 -1.05 16.48 -1.70
CA GLU A 153 -1.35 17.79 -2.29
C GLU A 153 -2.04 17.66 -3.68
N LEU A 154 -3.23 18.24 -3.81
CA LEU A 154 -4.05 18.26 -5.01
C LEU A 154 -4.22 19.71 -5.53
N ASP A 155 -3.49 20.07 -6.58
CA ASP A 155 -3.58 21.41 -7.20
C ASP A 155 -4.72 21.47 -8.24
N LEU A 156 -5.76 22.26 -7.94
CA LEU A 156 -6.91 22.51 -8.82
C LEU A 156 -6.85 23.88 -9.52
N GLU A 157 -5.69 24.56 -9.58
CA GLU A 157 -5.60 25.93 -10.12
C GLU A 157 -5.95 26.05 -11.62
N GLY A 158 -7.12 26.65 -11.89
CA GLY A 158 -7.49 27.16 -13.23
C GLY A 158 -8.04 26.13 -14.21
N MET A 159 -8.37 24.93 -13.74
CA MET A 159 -8.97 23.85 -14.54
C MET A 159 -10.45 23.64 -14.16
N VAL A 160 -11.20 22.95 -15.02
CA VAL A 160 -12.64 22.69 -14.92
C VAL A 160 -12.89 21.29 -15.45
N ASP A 161 -13.79 20.54 -14.82
CA ASP A 161 -14.12 19.14 -15.14
C ASP A 161 -12.85 18.25 -15.07
N LEU A 162 -12.26 18.21 -13.87
CA LEU A 162 -11.03 17.48 -13.56
C LEU A 162 -11.32 16.04 -13.14
N ALA A 163 -10.43 15.13 -13.57
CA ALA A 163 -10.39 13.74 -13.12
C ALA A 163 -8.97 13.40 -12.63
N TYR A 164 -8.88 12.76 -11.47
CA TYR A 164 -7.63 12.24 -10.91
C TYR A 164 -7.79 10.78 -10.55
N ASP A 165 -6.82 9.97 -10.94
CA ASP A 165 -6.76 8.55 -10.61
C ASP A 165 -5.72 8.35 -9.51
N VAL A 166 -6.12 7.72 -8.40
CA VAL A 166 -5.28 7.43 -7.23
C VAL A 166 -5.13 5.92 -7.14
N LEU A 167 -3.90 5.45 -6.92
CA LEU A 167 -3.60 4.05 -6.67
C LEU A 167 -3.35 3.84 -5.17
N LEU A 168 -3.98 2.84 -4.58
CA LEU A 168 -3.88 2.45 -3.17
C LEU A 168 -3.54 0.96 -3.06
N GLU A 169 -3.00 0.50 -1.94
CA GLU A 169 -2.85 -0.93 -1.67
C GLU A 169 -4.22 -1.58 -1.37
N LEU A 170 -4.47 -2.81 -1.84
CA LEU A 170 -5.70 -3.55 -1.51
C LEU A 170 -5.66 -4.03 -0.06
N LEU A 171 -6.29 -3.30 0.84
CA LEU A 171 -6.29 -3.60 2.26
C LEU A 171 -7.48 -4.49 2.71
N ALA A 172 -7.32 -5.12 3.87
CA ALA A 172 -8.39 -5.77 4.61
C ALA A 172 -8.18 -5.68 6.13
N THR A 173 -9.25 -5.80 6.89
CA THR A 173 -9.26 -5.76 8.36
C THR A 173 -9.64 -7.12 8.94
N VAL A 174 -8.94 -7.56 9.99
CA VAL A 174 -9.22 -8.82 10.70
C VAL A 174 -10.52 -8.71 11.52
N ILE A 175 -11.45 -9.65 11.31
CA ILE A 175 -12.75 -9.70 12.00
C ILE A 175 -12.71 -10.40 13.38
N PRO A 176 -12.14 -11.61 13.54
CA PRO A 176 -12.23 -12.38 14.80
C PRO A 176 -11.28 -11.88 15.90
N ASP A 177 -11.63 -12.14 17.18
CA ASP A 177 -10.82 -11.81 18.36
C ASP A 177 -9.35 -12.28 18.27
N GLU A 178 -9.10 -13.41 17.59
CA GLU A 178 -7.79 -14.02 17.37
C GLU A 178 -7.81 -14.84 16.06
N VAL A 179 -6.88 -14.60 15.13
CA VAL A 179 -6.67 -15.40 13.91
C VAL A 179 -5.19 -15.77 13.75
N ILE A 180 -4.90 -16.88 13.05
CA ILE A 180 -3.54 -17.32 12.77
C ILE A 180 -3.16 -16.96 11.33
N LEU A 181 -2.04 -16.26 11.16
CA LEU A 181 -1.36 -16.09 9.87
C LEU A 181 -0.50 -17.36 9.63
N ASN A 182 -0.76 -18.08 8.54
CA ASN A 182 -0.16 -19.40 8.26
C ASN A 182 0.89 -19.30 7.14
N GLU A 183 1.85 -20.22 7.07
CA GLU A 183 2.78 -20.28 5.93
C GLU A 183 2.08 -20.64 4.60
N GLY A 184 0.92 -21.28 4.63
CA GLY A 184 0.15 -21.70 3.45
C GLY A 184 -1.37 -21.71 3.67
N PRO A 185 -2.17 -21.86 2.60
CA PRO A 185 -3.63 -21.71 2.61
C PRO A 185 -4.39 -22.94 3.18
N ASP A 186 -4.00 -23.41 4.35
CA ASP A 186 -4.73 -24.42 5.16
C ASP A 186 -4.18 -24.42 6.61
N PRO A 187 -4.98 -24.66 7.67
CA PRO A 187 -4.50 -24.71 9.06
C PRO A 187 -3.54 -25.88 9.39
N VAL A 188 -3.16 -26.70 8.40
CA VAL A 188 -2.09 -27.71 8.50
C VAL A 188 -0.68 -27.13 8.32
N TYR A 189 -0.55 -25.93 7.76
CA TYR A 189 0.74 -25.24 7.61
C TYR A 189 1.27 -24.73 8.96
N ASP A 190 2.58 -24.45 9.03
CA ASP A 190 3.17 -23.88 10.25
C ASP A 190 2.73 -22.42 10.44
N ASN A 191 2.56 -21.99 11.70
CA ASN A 191 2.09 -20.65 12.06
C ASN A 191 3.20 -19.60 11.90
N VAL A 192 2.92 -18.51 11.17
CA VAL A 192 3.78 -17.32 11.07
C VAL A 192 3.54 -16.38 12.26
N ALA A 193 2.27 -16.01 12.49
CA ALA A 193 1.88 -15.03 13.50
C ALA A 193 0.46 -15.28 14.03
N THR A 194 0.06 -14.48 15.02
CA THR A 194 -1.31 -14.39 15.55
C THR A 194 -1.73 -12.93 15.49
N LEU A 195 -2.83 -12.66 14.79
CA LEU A 195 -3.44 -11.34 14.62
C LEU A 195 -4.74 -11.28 15.44
N VAL A 196 -5.26 -10.08 15.68
CA VAL A 196 -6.46 -9.79 16.48
C VAL A 196 -7.44 -8.89 15.73
N ALA A 197 -8.69 -8.85 16.20
CA ALA A 197 -9.74 -8.01 15.60
C ALA A 197 -9.30 -6.55 15.47
N GLY A 198 -9.35 -6.02 14.24
CA GLY A 198 -8.90 -4.67 13.91
C GLY A 198 -7.45 -4.54 13.41
N ASP A 199 -6.67 -5.62 13.32
CA ASP A 199 -5.40 -5.61 12.57
C ASP A 199 -5.68 -5.40 11.07
N GLU A 200 -4.88 -4.56 10.40
CA GLU A 200 -4.96 -4.28 8.96
C GLU A 200 -3.87 -5.03 8.17
N VAL A 201 -4.17 -5.49 6.95
CA VAL A 201 -3.28 -6.29 6.10
C VAL A 201 -3.36 -5.91 4.61
N GLU A 202 -2.23 -5.93 3.89
CA GLU A 202 -2.10 -5.76 2.42
C GLU A 202 -2.38 -7.12 1.73
N ILE A 203 -3.45 -7.24 0.94
CA ILE A 203 -3.74 -8.44 0.14
C ILE A 203 -2.87 -8.41 -1.13
N ILE A 204 -1.99 -9.40 -1.27
CA ILE A 204 -1.05 -9.51 -2.39
C ILE A 204 -1.28 -10.74 -3.28
N GLY A 205 -2.28 -11.57 -2.97
CA GLY A 205 -2.63 -12.74 -3.77
C GLY A 205 -3.72 -13.59 -3.14
N GLN A 206 -4.15 -14.63 -3.87
CA GLN A 206 -5.16 -15.60 -3.44
C GLN A 206 -4.77 -17.04 -3.81
N ASN A 207 -5.49 -18.04 -3.31
CA ASN A 207 -5.36 -19.42 -3.75
C ASN A 207 -6.27 -19.72 -4.97
N ASP A 208 -6.19 -20.92 -5.55
CA ASP A 208 -6.93 -21.35 -6.76
C ASP A 208 -8.47 -21.15 -6.71
N ASP A 209 -9.07 -21.01 -5.53
CA ASP A 209 -10.52 -20.88 -5.32
C ASP A 209 -10.96 -19.67 -4.48
N GLY A 210 -10.04 -18.74 -4.19
CA GLY A 210 -10.30 -17.50 -3.44
C GLY A 210 -10.65 -17.68 -1.96
N SER A 211 -10.62 -18.91 -1.41
CA SER A 211 -10.93 -19.16 0.00
C SER A 211 -9.83 -18.72 0.97
N TRP A 212 -8.60 -18.50 0.48
CA TRP A 212 -7.47 -18.00 1.25
C TRP A 212 -6.77 -16.87 0.52
N LEU A 213 -6.42 -15.82 1.27
CA LEU A 213 -5.68 -14.67 0.78
C LEU A 213 -4.25 -14.70 1.32
N LEU A 214 -3.29 -14.46 0.43
CA LEU A 214 -1.90 -14.18 0.76
C LEU A 214 -1.80 -12.69 1.09
N VAL A 215 -1.35 -12.38 2.30
CA VAL A 215 -1.31 -11.02 2.83
C VAL A 215 0.08 -10.66 3.37
N ASN A 216 0.41 -9.38 3.37
CA ASN A 216 1.44 -8.81 4.24
C ASN A 216 0.80 -8.13 5.47
N TYR A 217 1.46 -8.23 6.63
CA TYR A 217 1.06 -7.64 7.90
C TYR A 217 2.27 -6.93 8.52
N GLU A 218 2.18 -5.62 8.76
CA GLU A 218 3.23 -4.88 9.49
C GLU A 218 2.91 -4.87 10.99
N THR A 219 3.82 -5.44 11.78
CA THR A 219 3.70 -5.50 13.25
C THR A 219 3.96 -4.14 13.92
N GLU A 220 3.53 -3.94 15.19
CA GLU A 220 3.80 -2.71 15.97
C GLU A 220 5.29 -2.28 16.01
N ASP A 221 6.24 -3.22 15.88
CA ASP A 221 7.70 -2.98 15.88
C ASP A 221 8.26 -2.66 14.46
N GLY A 222 7.44 -2.66 13.41
CA GLY A 222 7.83 -2.42 12.02
C GLY A 222 8.47 -3.62 11.31
N GLU A 223 8.16 -4.85 11.76
CA GLU A 223 8.50 -6.07 11.02
C GLU A 223 7.33 -6.48 10.13
N LEU A 224 7.56 -6.46 8.81
CA LEU A 224 6.61 -6.90 7.78
C LEU A 224 6.69 -8.43 7.62
N LEU A 225 5.57 -9.10 7.94
CA LEU A 225 5.38 -10.54 7.82
C LEU A 225 4.50 -10.85 6.61
N THR A 226 4.71 -11.99 5.96
CA THR A 226 3.89 -12.47 4.84
C THR A 226 3.33 -13.84 5.16
N GLY A 227 2.05 -14.09 4.88
CA GLY A 227 1.41 -15.38 5.10
C GLY A 227 -0.04 -15.42 4.65
N TRP A 228 -0.77 -16.46 5.04
CA TRP A 228 -2.12 -16.74 4.56
C TRP A 228 -3.17 -16.67 5.66
N LEU A 229 -4.27 -15.98 5.36
CA LEU A 229 -5.50 -15.88 6.16
C LEU A 229 -6.68 -16.42 5.34
N ALA A 230 -7.71 -16.95 6.02
CA ALA A 230 -8.94 -17.36 5.36
C ALA A 230 -9.75 -16.12 4.95
N ALA A 231 -10.31 -16.12 3.76
CA ALA A 231 -11.09 -14.97 3.25
C ALA A 231 -12.38 -14.70 4.06
N GLU A 232 -12.86 -15.69 4.85
CA GLU A 232 -14.01 -15.53 5.75
C GLU A 232 -13.68 -14.87 7.11
N ASP A 233 -12.41 -14.70 7.45
CA ASP A 233 -11.94 -14.01 8.66
C ASP A 233 -11.59 -12.52 8.41
N LEU A 234 -11.78 -12.02 7.19
CA LEU A 234 -11.36 -10.69 6.72
C LEU A 234 -12.53 -9.85 6.19
N GLU A 235 -12.53 -8.55 6.53
CA GLU A 235 -13.36 -7.52 5.92
C GLU A 235 -12.52 -6.80 4.85
N ILE A 236 -12.89 -6.95 3.58
CA ILE A 236 -12.00 -6.65 2.44
C ILE A 236 -12.41 -5.34 1.76
N MET A 237 -11.44 -4.46 1.54
CA MET A 237 -11.67 -3.12 1.00
C MET A 237 -11.47 -3.09 -0.51
N GLY A 238 -12.40 -3.68 -1.27
CA GLY A 238 -12.36 -3.74 -2.73
C GLY A 238 -12.64 -5.15 -3.26
N ASN A 239 -12.16 -5.46 -4.46
CA ASN A 239 -12.38 -6.77 -5.09
C ASN A 239 -11.20 -7.74 -4.86
N PRO A 240 -11.34 -8.80 -4.05
CA PRO A 240 -10.30 -9.82 -3.92
C PRO A 240 -10.26 -10.79 -5.12
N GLU A 241 -11.32 -10.93 -5.94
CA GLU A 241 -11.34 -11.95 -7.00
C GLU A 241 -10.32 -11.69 -8.12
N SER A 242 -9.82 -10.46 -8.27
CA SER A 242 -8.88 -10.05 -9.31
C SER A 242 -7.40 -10.17 -8.94
N VAL A 243 -7.06 -10.39 -7.66
CA VAL A 243 -5.65 -10.55 -7.25
C VAL A 243 -5.04 -11.82 -7.84
N ALA A 244 -3.71 -11.83 -8.04
CA ALA A 244 -3.04 -12.97 -8.65
C ALA A 244 -3.14 -14.24 -7.78
N VAL A 245 -3.36 -15.40 -8.41
CA VAL A 245 -3.20 -16.68 -7.74
C VAL A 245 -1.72 -16.87 -7.38
N ALA A 246 -1.44 -17.04 -6.09
CA ALA A 246 -0.10 -17.21 -5.56
C ALA A 246 0.23 -18.70 -5.31
N ASP A 247 1.46 -19.10 -5.64
CA ASP A 247 1.94 -20.46 -5.43
C ASP A 247 2.04 -20.77 -3.92
N ALA A 248 1.14 -21.61 -3.42
CA ALA A 248 1.19 -22.13 -2.05
C ALA A 248 2.48 -22.96 -1.83
N PRO A 249 3.17 -22.83 -0.67
CA PRO A 249 4.29 -23.70 -0.35
C PRO A 249 3.85 -25.17 -0.25
N PRO A 250 4.77 -26.14 -0.40
CA PRO A 250 4.42 -27.55 -0.31
C PRO A 250 3.91 -27.90 1.10
N THR A 251 2.70 -28.45 1.17
CA THR A 251 2.02 -28.81 2.43
C THR A 251 2.92 -29.64 3.34
N PRO A 252 3.09 -29.29 4.64
CA PRO A 252 4.09 -29.92 5.50
C PRO A 252 3.87 -31.43 5.58
N THR A 253 4.81 -32.18 5.01
CA THR A 253 4.68 -33.63 4.86
C THR A 253 4.79 -34.31 6.24
N PRO A 254 3.78 -35.07 6.70
CA PRO A 254 3.81 -35.72 8.00
C PRO A 254 5.03 -36.65 8.15
N GLY A 255 5.99 -36.26 9.00
CA GLY A 255 7.36 -36.77 9.01
C GLY A 255 7.49 -38.29 9.04
N PRO A 256 7.92 -38.95 7.93
CA PRO A 256 7.98 -40.39 7.84
C PRO A 256 9.23 -40.97 8.53
N THR A 257 9.08 -42.13 9.18
CA THR A 257 10.23 -42.88 9.72
C THR A 257 11.11 -43.43 8.59
N ALA A 258 12.39 -43.05 8.59
CA ALA A 258 13.24 -43.11 7.40
C ALA A 258 13.66 -44.51 6.91
N VAL A 259 13.51 -44.75 5.60
CA VAL A 259 14.19 -45.79 4.79
C VAL A 259 14.45 -45.20 3.38
N PRO A 260 15.66 -45.35 2.78
CA PRO A 260 16.02 -44.61 1.55
C PRO A 260 15.70 -45.34 0.23
N ALA A 261 15.62 -44.58 -0.86
CA ALA A 261 15.42 -45.06 -2.24
C ALA A 261 16.31 -44.34 -3.29
N THR A 262 16.30 -44.83 -4.53
CA THR A 262 17.24 -44.48 -5.62
C THR A 262 16.66 -43.40 -6.56
N PRO A 263 17.47 -42.46 -7.12
CA PRO A 263 16.97 -41.33 -7.91
C PRO A 263 16.44 -41.69 -9.31
N ALA A 264 15.57 -40.82 -9.82
CA ALA A 264 14.99 -40.80 -11.16
C ALA A 264 15.67 -39.70 -12.03
N PRO A 265 15.30 -39.48 -13.32
CA PRO A 265 16.02 -38.56 -14.19
C PRO A 265 15.67 -37.09 -13.93
N VAL A 266 16.67 -36.22 -14.03
CA VAL A 266 16.57 -34.78 -13.75
C VAL A 266 15.66 -34.06 -14.75
N VAL A 267 14.66 -33.35 -14.23
CA VAL A 267 13.99 -32.22 -14.89
C VAL A 267 14.79 -30.96 -14.52
N VAL A 268 15.02 -30.05 -15.47
CA VAL A 268 15.73 -28.79 -15.18
C VAL A 268 14.70 -27.71 -14.90
N ASP A 269 14.61 -27.30 -13.64
CA ASP A 269 13.73 -26.24 -13.19
C ASP A 269 14.46 -24.87 -13.14
N TYR A 270 13.69 -23.79 -13.10
CA TYR A 270 14.17 -22.41 -13.14
C TYR A 270 13.49 -21.57 -12.06
N ILE A 271 14.21 -21.23 -10.98
CA ILE A 271 13.68 -20.30 -9.98
C ILE A 271 13.70 -18.87 -10.54
N THR A 272 12.54 -18.24 -10.55
CA THR A 272 12.37 -16.80 -10.80
C THR A 272 12.50 -16.08 -9.46
N PHE A 273 13.58 -15.31 -9.28
CA PHE A 273 13.76 -14.51 -8.07
C PHE A 273 13.20 -13.11 -8.30
N TYR A 274 12.01 -12.85 -7.74
CA TYR A 274 11.49 -11.49 -7.60
C TYR A 274 12.38 -10.68 -6.65
N TYR A 275 12.49 -9.37 -6.90
CA TYR A 275 13.22 -8.48 -6.01
C TYR A 275 12.65 -7.05 -6.03
N ARG A 276 12.04 -6.59 -4.91
CA ARG A 276 11.54 -5.22 -4.74
C ARG A 276 12.72 -4.22 -4.62
N SER A 277 13.28 -3.81 -5.78
CA SER A 277 14.07 -2.57 -5.96
C SER A 277 13.86 -2.08 -7.40
N ASN A 278 12.87 -1.18 -7.55
CA ASN A 278 12.11 -0.90 -8.78
C ASN A 278 11.28 -2.13 -9.25
N PRO A 279 9.93 -2.06 -9.24
CA PRO A 279 9.05 -3.13 -9.74
C PRO A 279 9.36 -3.58 -11.18
N SER A 280 10.00 -2.73 -11.98
CA SER A 280 10.28 -2.97 -13.40
C SER A 280 11.40 -3.98 -13.69
N GLU A 281 12.26 -4.35 -12.71
CA GLU A 281 13.53 -5.02 -12.99
C GLU A 281 13.83 -6.28 -12.14
N ILE A 282 13.13 -7.37 -12.43
CA ILE A 282 13.46 -8.75 -11.99
C ILE A 282 14.93 -9.07 -12.30
N LEU A 283 15.64 -9.72 -11.37
CA LEU A 283 17.07 -10.09 -11.52
C LEU A 283 17.34 -11.16 -12.60
N GLY A 284 16.29 -11.71 -13.21
CA GLY A 284 16.30 -12.79 -14.18
C GLY A 284 15.91 -14.15 -13.58
N THR A 285 15.59 -15.10 -14.45
CA THR A 285 15.47 -16.53 -14.10
C THR A 285 16.86 -17.12 -13.93
N PHE A 286 17.14 -17.77 -12.80
CA PHE A 286 18.44 -18.39 -12.55
C PHE A 286 18.40 -19.91 -12.68
N PRO A 287 19.48 -20.56 -13.17
CA PRO A 287 19.51 -22.01 -13.32
C PRO A 287 19.61 -22.69 -11.95
N VAL A 288 18.68 -23.61 -11.69
CA VAL A 288 18.80 -24.62 -10.63
C VAL A 288 19.66 -25.78 -11.15
N LYS A 289 20.39 -26.45 -10.25
CA LYS A 289 21.20 -27.64 -10.55
C LYS A 289 21.26 -28.60 -9.37
N THR A 290 21.35 -29.89 -9.68
CA THR A 290 21.66 -30.93 -8.68
C THR A 290 22.89 -30.56 -7.86
N PHE A 291 22.75 -30.55 -6.53
CA PHE A 291 23.76 -30.07 -5.59
C PHE A 291 25.19 -30.56 -5.90
N ASN A 292 26.13 -29.61 -5.93
CA ASN A 292 27.56 -29.89 -6.05
C ASN A 292 28.36 -29.01 -5.09
N ALA A 293 28.80 -29.59 -3.96
CA ALA A 293 29.62 -28.92 -2.94
C ALA A 293 30.84 -28.15 -3.50
N ASN A 294 31.51 -28.70 -4.51
CA ASN A 294 32.66 -28.04 -5.13
C ASN A 294 32.23 -26.87 -6.01
N GLU A 295 31.11 -27.00 -6.74
CA GLU A 295 30.61 -25.87 -7.55
C GLU A 295 30.08 -24.76 -6.63
N LEU A 296 29.24 -25.08 -5.63
CA LEU A 296 28.75 -24.11 -4.64
C LEU A 296 29.90 -23.36 -3.97
N TYR A 297 30.91 -24.05 -3.44
CA TYR A 297 32.07 -23.37 -2.83
C TYR A 297 32.79 -22.45 -3.82
N ASN A 298 32.96 -22.83 -5.09
CA ASN A 298 33.54 -21.96 -6.10
C ASN A 298 32.64 -20.75 -6.42
N LYS A 299 31.31 -20.89 -6.38
CA LYS A 299 30.35 -19.77 -6.49
C LYS A 299 30.42 -18.85 -5.28
N MET A 300 30.57 -19.39 -4.07
CA MET A 300 30.78 -18.62 -2.84
C MET A 300 32.10 -17.82 -2.89
N LEU A 301 33.19 -18.44 -3.37
CA LEU A 301 34.45 -17.75 -3.62
C LEU A 301 34.29 -16.62 -4.66
N LEU A 302 33.54 -16.85 -5.74
CA LEU A 302 33.26 -15.85 -6.77
C LEU A 302 32.53 -14.63 -6.19
N VAL A 303 31.46 -14.84 -5.40
CA VAL A 303 30.74 -13.77 -4.69
C VAL A 303 31.69 -13.03 -3.75
N ARG A 304 32.36 -13.75 -2.84
CA ARG A 304 33.33 -13.17 -1.88
C ARG A 304 34.39 -12.31 -2.57
N ASN A 305 34.99 -12.80 -3.65
CA ASN A 305 36.07 -12.08 -4.36
C ASN A 305 35.54 -10.88 -5.15
N SER A 306 34.35 -10.98 -5.75
CA SER A 306 33.70 -9.86 -6.44
C SER A 306 33.31 -8.74 -5.48
N LEU A 307 32.74 -9.08 -4.31
CA LEU A 307 32.41 -8.11 -3.26
C LEU A 307 33.65 -7.36 -2.74
N ASN A 308 34.75 -8.08 -2.47
CA ASN A 308 36.01 -7.43 -2.11
C ASN A 308 36.54 -6.52 -3.23
N THR A 309 36.36 -6.91 -4.50
CA THR A 309 36.72 -6.07 -5.66
C THR A 309 35.86 -4.81 -5.75
N MET A 310 34.54 -4.93 -5.56
CA MET A 310 33.60 -3.81 -5.53
C MET A 310 33.99 -2.81 -4.42
N ASN A 311 34.14 -3.29 -3.19
CA ASN A 311 34.50 -2.44 -2.04
C ASN A 311 35.83 -1.70 -2.25
N ALA A 312 36.85 -2.38 -2.77
CA ALA A 312 38.16 -1.79 -3.04
C ALA A 312 38.13 -0.64 -4.08
N ASN A 313 37.16 -0.65 -4.99
CA ASN A 313 37.05 0.35 -6.07
C ASN A 313 36.06 1.49 -5.75
N LEU A 314 35.15 1.35 -4.78
CA LEU A 314 34.22 2.43 -4.39
C LEU A 314 34.93 3.74 -4.04
N GLY A 315 36.10 3.68 -3.39
CA GLY A 315 36.90 4.86 -3.08
C GLY A 315 37.40 5.62 -4.31
N GLY A 316 37.74 4.94 -5.40
CA GLY A 316 38.11 5.59 -6.67
C GLY A 316 36.89 6.05 -7.46
N ALA A 317 35.81 5.25 -7.46
CA ALA A 317 34.54 5.56 -8.09
C ALA A 317 33.89 6.86 -7.56
N ARG A 318 34.00 7.13 -6.24
CA ARG A 318 33.59 8.43 -5.65
C ARG A 318 34.39 9.64 -6.13
N ASN A 319 35.63 9.41 -6.58
CA ASN A 319 36.53 10.45 -7.08
C ASN A 319 36.48 10.59 -8.61
N GLY A 320 35.51 9.97 -9.29
CA GLY A 320 35.38 9.99 -10.74
C GLY A 320 36.46 9.19 -11.50
N ASP A 321 37.11 8.22 -10.86
CA ASP A 321 38.01 7.31 -11.57
C ASP A 321 37.21 6.26 -12.36
N ALA A 322 37.16 6.45 -13.68
CA ALA A 322 36.54 5.54 -14.62
C ALA A 322 37.14 4.12 -14.58
N ALA A 323 38.42 3.94 -14.22
CA ALA A 323 39.01 2.61 -14.08
C ALA A 323 38.41 1.86 -12.88
N SER A 324 38.29 2.53 -11.74
CA SER A 324 37.60 2.03 -10.55
C SER A 324 36.12 1.73 -10.83
N CYS A 325 35.40 2.62 -11.52
CA CYS A 325 34.00 2.35 -11.89
C CYS A 325 33.85 1.15 -12.84
N GLN A 326 34.73 1.00 -13.83
CA GLN A 326 34.73 -0.18 -14.70
C GLN A 326 35.03 -1.47 -13.91
N ALA A 327 35.96 -1.43 -12.96
CA ALA A 327 36.26 -2.57 -12.09
C ALA A 327 35.07 -2.94 -11.18
N TYR A 328 34.34 -1.94 -10.66
CA TYR A 328 33.11 -2.12 -9.90
C TYR A 328 32.01 -2.79 -10.74
N VAL A 329 31.71 -2.22 -11.91
CA VAL A 329 30.71 -2.73 -12.86
C VAL A 329 31.04 -4.15 -13.32
N ASN A 330 32.32 -4.45 -13.57
CA ASN A 330 32.76 -5.80 -13.94
C ASN A 330 32.56 -6.81 -12.80
N ALA A 331 32.84 -6.42 -11.55
CA ALA A 331 32.68 -7.29 -10.39
C ALA A 331 31.19 -7.53 -10.06
N TYR A 332 30.33 -6.51 -10.12
CA TYR A 332 28.88 -6.63 -10.00
C TYR A 332 28.32 -7.60 -11.06
N ASN A 333 28.65 -7.37 -12.33
CA ASN A 333 28.26 -8.25 -13.43
C ASN A 333 28.86 -9.67 -13.31
N THR A 334 30.00 -9.83 -12.64
CA THR A 334 30.57 -11.16 -12.37
C THR A 334 29.69 -11.93 -11.40
N ILE A 335 29.16 -11.29 -10.35
CA ILE A 335 28.15 -11.90 -9.46
C ILE A 335 26.90 -12.25 -10.28
N LEU A 336 26.24 -11.23 -10.84
CA LEU A 336 24.95 -11.36 -11.54
C LEU A 336 24.95 -12.50 -12.58
N ASN A 337 25.90 -12.49 -13.51
CA ASN A 337 25.97 -13.47 -14.60
C ASN A 337 26.49 -14.86 -14.18
N ASN A 338 26.79 -15.08 -12.89
CA ASN A 338 27.23 -16.38 -12.36
C ASN A 338 26.37 -16.92 -11.22
N GLY A 339 25.19 -16.34 -10.93
CA GLY A 339 24.21 -16.97 -10.05
C GLY A 339 23.92 -18.42 -10.44
N THR A 340 23.93 -19.33 -9.48
CA THR A 340 23.63 -20.75 -9.70
C THR A 340 23.14 -21.34 -8.40
N PHE A 341 21.90 -21.81 -8.41
CA PHE A 341 21.19 -22.29 -7.24
C PHE A 341 21.09 -23.80 -7.30
N TYR A 342 20.89 -24.45 -6.16
CA TYR A 342 20.95 -25.91 -6.06
C TYR A 342 19.69 -26.51 -5.44
N ASP A 343 19.20 -27.58 -6.06
CA ASP A 343 18.24 -28.53 -5.52
C ASP A 343 18.98 -29.74 -4.91
N ASP A 344 18.25 -30.63 -4.22
CA ASP A 344 18.79 -31.81 -3.51
C ASP A 344 19.94 -31.49 -2.53
N VAL A 345 19.96 -30.28 -1.95
CA VAL A 345 21.01 -29.83 -1.02
C VAL A 345 21.02 -30.70 0.23
N PRO A 346 22.13 -31.39 0.56
CA PRO A 346 22.23 -32.19 1.78
C PRO A 346 21.99 -31.32 3.01
N GLY A 347 21.28 -31.85 4.01
CA GLY A 347 20.92 -31.08 5.23
C GLY A 347 22.11 -30.54 6.03
N ASP A 348 23.32 -31.10 5.87
CA ASP A 348 24.53 -30.54 6.47
C ASP A 348 25.12 -29.37 5.66
N TRP A 349 24.69 -29.18 4.41
CA TRP A 349 25.06 -28.08 3.52
C TRP A 349 23.98 -27.01 3.34
N ALA A 350 22.74 -27.24 3.79
CA ALA A 350 21.61 -26.30 3.67
C ALA A 350 21.99 -24.85 4.05
N GLY A 351 22.29 -24.58 5.32
CA GLY A 351 22.66 -23.23 5.78
C GLY A 351 23.90 -22.60 5.10
N ILE A 352 24.73 -23.39 4.41
CA ILE A 352 25.85 -22.88 3.59
C ILE A 352 25.33 -22.41 2.22
N HIS A 353 24.36 -23.12 1.64
CA HIS A 353 23.64 -22.72 0.44
C HIS A 353 22.75 -21.50 0.73
N ASP A 354 21.99 -21.50 1.82
CA ASP A 354 21.08 -20.40 2.18
C ASP A 354 21.86 -19.10 2.39
N ALA A 355 23.00 -19.17 3.08
CA ALA A 355 23.92 -18.03 3.22
C ALA A 355 24.52 -17.56 1.88
N TYR A 356 24.67 -18.44 0.88
CA TYR A 356 25.04 -18.05 -0.49
C TYR A 356 23.89 -17.36 -1.23
N ILE A 357 22.64 -17.82 -1.09
CA ILE A 357 21.45 -17.16 -1.65
C ILE A 357 21.33 -15.73 -1.10
N VAL A 358 21.31 -15.60 0.24
CA VAL A 358 21.20 -14.31 0.92
C VAL A 358 22.35 -13.38 0.53
N ALA A 359 23.60 -13.87 0.52
CA ALA A 359 24.76 -13.06 0.15
C ALA A 359 24.81 -12.70 -1.35
N PHE A 360 24.16 -13.46 -2.22
CA PHE A 360 24.02 -13.14 -3.64
C PHE A 360 22.99 -12.03 -3.84
N ILE A 361 21.78 -12.21 -3.29
CA ILE A 361 20.64 -11.30 -3.47
C ILE A 361 20.89 -9.96 -2.78
N PHE A 362 21.17 -9.96 -1.47
CA PHE A 362 21.33 -8.74 -0.68
C PHE A 362 22.51 -7.87 -1.15
N ALA A 363 23.56 -8.51 -1.69
CA ALA A 363 24.64 -7.80 -2.35
C ALA A 363 24.18 -7.10 -3.63
N LEU A 364 23.55 -7.83 -4.56
CA LEU A 364 23.18 -7.28 -5.88
C LEU A 364 22.18 -6.13 -5.76
N ASP A 365 21.27 -6.18 -4.79
CA ASP A 365 20.33 -5.09 -4.51
C ASP A 365 21.01 -3.81 -4.03
N ARG A 366 21.49 -3.77 -2.78
CA ARG A 366 21.93 -2.50 -2.15
C ARG A 366 23.20 -1.91 -2.78
N THR A 367 23.82 -2.64 -3.72
CA THR A 367 24.91 -2.13 -4.57
C THR A 367 24.47 -1.71 -5.99
N ARG A 368 23.24 -2.04 -6.41
CA ARG A 368 22.63 -1.64 -7.69
C ARG A 368 22.72 -0.12 -7.93
N PRO A 369 22.41 0.79 -6.98
CA PRO A 369 22.49 2.23 -7.23
C PRO A 369 23.91 2.71 -7.57
N ALA A 370 24.92 2.18 -6.89
CA ALA A 370 26.33 2.47 -7.17
C ALA A 370 26.80 1.84 -8.49
N PHE A 371 26.28 0.66 -8.85
CA PHE A 371 26.50 0.03 -10.15
C PHE A 371 25.93 0.88 -11.31
N LEU A 372 24.67 1.32 -11.19
CA LEU A 372 24.01 2.19 -12.19
C LEU A 372 24.76 3.51 -12.34
N SER A 373 25.12 4.16 -11.23
CA SER A 373 25.90 5.41 -11.24
C SER A 373 27.26 5.23 -11.94
N CYS A 374 28.00 4.16 -11.64
CA CYS A 374 29.24 3.85 -12.36
C CYS A 374 29.06 3.50 -13.84
N ARG A 375 27.94 2.87 -14.20
CA ARG A 375 27.61 2.47 -15.59
C ARG A 375 27.26 3.69 -16.45
N ASP A 376 26.45 4.59 -15.91
CA ASP A 376 25.78 5.65 -16.69
C ASP A 376 26.43 7.03 -16.54
N ALA A 377 26.97 7.34 -15.34
CA ALA A 377 27.65 8.60 -15.04
C ALA A 377 29.18 8.47 -14.92
N GLY A 378 29.73 7.25 -14.82
CA GLY A 378 31.16 7.00 -14.66
C GLY A 378 31.75 7.40 -13.29
N THR A 379 30.88 7.71 -12.33
CA THR A 379 31.21 8.14 -10.96
C THR A 379 30.08 7.72 -10.03
N VAL A 380 30.32 7.67 -8.72
CA VAL A 380 29.25 7.46 -7.71
C VAL A 380 29.26 8.62 -6.73
N ASP A 381 28.09 9.09 -6.31
CA ASP A 381 27.96 10.05 -5.20
C ASP A 381 28.32 9.41 -3.85
N ASN A 382 28.38 10.23 -2.79
CA ASN A 382 28.74 9.72 -1.47
C ASN A 382 27.68 8.80 -0.87
N PHE A 383 26.38 9.07 -1.06
CA PHE A 383 25.30 8.30 -0.44
C PHE A 383 25.26 6.87 -0.98
N ASN A 384 25.15 6.72 -2.31
CA ASN A 384 25.13 5.42 -2.96
C ASN A 384 26.42 4.63 -2.72
N ALA A 385 27.56 5.31 -2.63
CA ALA A 385 28.84 4.66 -2.35
C ALA A 385 29.08 4.35 -0.86
N ASP A 386 28.45 5.05 0.09
CA ASP A 386 28.48 4.70 1.53
C ASP A 386 27.53 3.54 1.83
N LEU A 387 26.32 3.55 1.26
CA LEU A 387 25.38 2.43 1.30
C LEU A 387 26.03 1.13 0.75
N ALA A 388 26.71 1.23 -0.39
CA ALA A 388 27.41 0.09 -0.98
C ALA A 388 28.59 -0.40 -0.12
N VAL A 389 29.37 0.49 0.51
CA VAL A 389 30.44 0.08 1.45
C VAL A 389 29.83 -0.63 2.68
N GLN A 390 28.77 -0.08 3.25
CA GLN A 390 28.09 -0.65 4.43
C GLN A 390 27.53 -2.05 4.13
N THR A 391 26.77 -2.17 3.04
CA THR A 391 26.19 -3.44 2.57
C THR A 391 27.27 -4.49 2.33
N ILE A 392 28.32 -4.16 1.56
CA ILE A 392 29.38 -5.12 1.26
C ILE A 392 30.10 -5.55 2.54
N GLY A 393 30.32 -4.63 3.48
CA GLY A 393 30.85 -4.94 4.81
C GLY A 393 29.98 -5.91 5.61
N GLN A 394 28.66 -5.66 5.67
CA GLN A 394 27.68 -6.53 6.35
C GLN A 394 27.60 -7.91 5.69
N THR A 395 27.47 -7.94 4.37
CA THR A 395 27.39 -9.18 3.57
C THR A 395 28.63 -10.03 3.80
N LEU A 396 29.84 -9.46 3.69
CA LEU A 396 31.08 -10.20 3.92
C LEU A 396 31.21 -10.65 5.38
N ALA A 397 30.76 -9.86 6.37
CA ALA A 397 30.82 -10.25 7.78
C ALA A 397 29.93 -11.46 8.09
N PHE A 398 28.70 -11.49 7.56
CA PHE A 398 27.79 -12.63 7.66
C PHE A 398 28.28 -13.84 6.86
N PHE A 399 28.71 -13.62 5.61
CA PHE A 399 28.94 -14.69 4.64
C PHE A 399 30.26 -15.44 4.83
N ASN A 400 31.35 -14.74 5.19
CA ASN A 400 32.68 -15.36 5.31
C ASN A 400 32.73 -16.64 6.18
N PRO A 401 32.10 -16.69 7.37
CA PRO A 401 31.98 -17.92 8.16
C PRO A 401 31.42 -19.13 7.39
N PHE A 402 30.43 -18.92 6.53
CA PHE A 402 29.84 -19.99 5.72
C PHE A 402 30.75 -20.40 4.56
N VAL A 403 31.47 -19.46 3.94
CA VAL A 403 32.49 -19.78 2.91
C VAL A 403 33.62 -20.63 3.51
N ASP A 404 34.03 -20.33 4.74
CA ASP A 404 35.09 -21.06 5.42
C ASP A 404 34.58 -22.41 5.98
N ALA A 405 33.30 -22.51 6.37
CA ALA A 405 32.64 -23.78 6.70
C ALA A 405 32.47 -24.69 5.47
N ALA A 406 32.19 -24.13 4.30
CA ALA A 406 32.18 -24.85 3.02
C ALA A 406 33.58 -25.40 2.68
N ALA A 407 34.62 -24.56 2.83
CA ALA A 407 36.01 -24.98 2.62
C ALA A 407 36.40 -26.15 3.55
N ALA A 408 35.96 -26.13 4.82
CA ALA A 408 36.24 -27.17 5.81
C ALA A 408 35.51 -28.51 5.55
N LYS A 409 34.55 -28.55 4.61
CA LYS A 409 33.80 -29.76 4.21
C LYS A 409 34.30 -30.40 2.91
N LEU A 410 35.21 -29.75 2.19
CA LEU A 410 35.80 -30.31 0.98
C LEU A 410 37.02 -31.21 1.30
N PRO A 411 37.27 -32.26 0.49
CA PRO A 411 38.31 -33.26 0.73
C PRO A 411 39.73 -32.87 0.28
#